data_AF-A0A3D4EVY7-F1
#
_entry.id   AF-A0A3D4EVY7-F1
#
_cell.length_a   1.000
_cell.length_b   1.000
_cell.length_c   1.000
_cell.angle_alpha   90.00
_cell.angle_beta   90.00
_cell.angle_gamma   90.00
#
_symmetry.space_group_name_H-M   'P 1'
#
loop_
_entity.id
_entity.type
_entity.pdbx_description
1 polymer ?
#
loop_
_entity_poly.entity_id
_entity_poly.type
_entity_poly.pdbx_seq_one_letter_code
_entity_poly.pdbx_strand_id
1 'polypeptide(L)'
;MTIIRTLALFGFGVSAYLVWMKLTGQITSVVGCGGEGGCSTVLGSQWSQWVLIPVSVVSACFYLGLIVLSYKVSKSILTMAAFLLIMAAAWFMGLQVFVIKSFCPWCFTTHLVGLFTAGAIFWKARAPFKPTFIMGPLLLMTLLILGQIYGPKPKSYAFTSEAGIEKREGVKAHNEGKGRVVDFKDATGRVVKTYRLGSVPLIGSPDAKHILVKYFDYTCQSCRTMEEDLAVLMQTYPGQVAVIVLPTPLNRACNPYVSAGNDHEHACELARLGLAVWRAQPESFEAAHEILF
;
A
#
# COMPACT_ATOMS: atom_id res chain seq x y z
N MET A 1 26.85 12.79 24.42
CA MET A 1 25.45 13.20 24.25
C MET A 1 25.16 13.77 22.87
N THR A 2 26.03 14.63 22.32
CA THR A 2 25.87 15.20 20.96
C THR A 2 25.60 14.16 19.88
N ILE A 3 26.37 13.07 19.82
CA ILE A 3 26.16 11.99 18.83
C ILE A 3 24.76 11.36 18.90
N ILE A 4 24.22 11.14 20.10
CA ILE A 4 22.87 10.59 20.31
C ILE A 4 21.83 11.57 19.76
N ARG A 5 22.00 12.87 20.04
CA ARG A 5 21.11 13.94 19.56
C ARG A 5 21.12 14.04 18.04
N THR A 6 22.31 14.03 17.42
CA THR A 6 22.47 14.10 15.97
C THR A 6 21.77 12.93 15.27
N LEU A 7 21.98 11.70 15.76
CA LEU A 7 21.32 10.52 15.21
C LEU A 7 19.80 10.57 15.43
N ALA A 8 19.35 10.99 16.62
CA ALA A 8 17.92 11.12 16.91
C ALA A 8 17.23 12.22 16.08
N LEU A 9 17.92 13.33 15.79
CA LEU A 9 17.46 14.38 14.87
C LEU A 9 17.29 13.85 13.45
N PHE A 10 18.25 13.06 12.97
CA PHE A 10 18.15 12.41 11.68
C PHE A 10 16.98 11.41 11.63
N GLY A 11 16.83 10.57 12.66
CA GLY A 11 15.71 9.64 12.79
C GLY A 11 14.35 10.32 12.86
N PHE A 12 14.27 11.47 13.55
CA PHE A 12 13.09 12.33 13.54
C PHE A 12 12.77 12.87 12.14
N GLY A 13 13.78 13.39 11.42
CA GLY A 13 13.61 13.92 10.08
C GLY A 13 13.05 12.88 9.10
N VAL A 14 13.62 11.67 9.12
CA VAL A 14 13.10 10.56 8.29
C VAL A 14 11.68 10.17 8.70
N SER A 15 11.41 10.05 10.01
CA SER A 15 10.07 9.71 10.51
C SER A 15 9.03 10.75 10.11
N ALA A 16 9.35 12.04 10.25
CA ALA A 16 8.48 13.15 9.87
C ALA A 16 8.21 13.18 8.36
N TYR A 17 9.21 12.91 7.54
CA TYR A 17 9.03 12.75 6.09
C TYR A 17 8.05 11.61 5.78
N LEU A 18 8.21 10.44 6.42
CA LEU A 18 7.28 9.32 6.22
C LEU A 18 5.87 9.58 6.77
N VAL A 19 5.73 10.40 7.83
CA VAL A 19 4.42 10.90 8.28
C VAL A 19 3.78 11.73 7.17
N TRP A 20 4.51 12.70 6.62
CA TRP A 20 4.02 13.56 5.55
C TRP A 20 3.52 12.75 4.35
N MET A 21 4.37 11.88 3.79
CA MET A 21 4.04 11.05 2.62
C MET A 21 2.79 10.19 2.84
N LYS A 22 2.62 9.69 4.07
CA LYS A 22 1.49 8.84 4.42
C LYS A 22 0.19 9.63 4.62
N LEU A 23 0.26 10.80 5.26
CA LEU A 23 -0.92 11.64 5.48
C LEU A 23 -1.40 12.34 4.21
N THR A 24 -0.51 12.64 3.25
CA THR A 24 -0.86 13.20 1.95
C THR A 24 -1.28 12.15 0.91
N GLY A 25 -1.20 10.85 1.24
CA GLY A 25 -1.52 9.77 0.31
C GLY A 25 -0.48 9.54 -0.78
N GLN A 26 0.71 10.13 -0.67
CA GLN A 26 1.76 10.10 -1.69
C GLN A 26 2.73 8.91 -1.54
N ILE A 27 2.29 7.80 -0.92
CA ILE A 27 3.16 6.66 -0.61
C ILE A 27 3.72 5.94 -1.86
N THR A 28 3.12 6.16 -3.04
CA THR A 28 3.61 5.66 -4.34
C THR A 28 4.67 6.55 -4.98
N SER A 29 4.88 7.77 -4.48
CA SER A 29 5.84 8.72 -5.05
C SER A 29 6.98 9.04 -4.09
N VAL A 30 7.30 8.11 -3.19
CA VAL A 30 8.40 8.28 -2.23
C VAL A 30 9.73 8.22 -2.99
N VAL A 31 10.53 9.29 -2.87
CA VAL A 31 11.83 9.40 -3.54
C VAL A 31 12.73 8.21 -3.21
N GLY A 32 13.37 7.61 -4.21
CA GLY A 32 14.25 6.44 -4.03
C GLY A 32 13.52 5.11 -3.83
N CYS A 33 12.20 5.06 -4.02
CA CYS A 33 11.39 3.85 -3.88
C CYS A 33 10.88 3.25 -5.20
N GLY A 34 11.17 3.88 -6.34
CA GLY A 34 10.82 3.33 -7.66
C GLY A 34 9.32 3.28 -7.96
N GLY A 35 8.51 4.21 -7.46
CA GLY A 35 7.07 4.27 -7.76
C GLY A 35 6.23 3.35 -6.86
N GLU A 36 5.35 2.54 -7.47
CA GLU A 36 4.51 1.53 -6.78
C GLU A 36 5.27 0.35 -6.16
N GLY A 37 6.59 0.46 -5.99
CA GLY A 37 7.44 -0.60 -5.46
C GLY A 37 7.32 -0.83 -3.95
N GLY A 38 8.46 -1.06 -3.29
CA GLY A 38 8.43 -1.57 -1.92
C GLY A 38 7.95 -0.59 -0.86
N CYS A 39 8.08 0.73 -1.08
CA CYS A 39 7.64 1.72 -0.10
C CYS A 39 6.11 1.85 -0.02
N SER A 40 5.41 1.90 -1.15
CA SER A 40 3.94 1.93 -1.16
C SER A 40 3.37 0.66 -0.53
N THR A 41 3.96 -0.50 -0.84
CA THR A 41 3.59 -1.79 -0.27
C THR A 41 3.74 -1.80 1.25
N VAL A 42 4.90 -1.39 1.76
CA VAL A 42 5.18 -1.38 3.21
C VAL A 42 4.35 -0.30 3.93
N LEU A 43 4.31 0.93 3.43
CA LEU A 43 3.60 2.07 4.05
C LEU A 43 2.08 1.99 3.92
N GLY A 44 1.58 1.24 2.93
CA GLY A 44 0.17 0.94 2.74
C GLY A 44 -0.31 -0.29 3.52
N SER A 45 0.60 -1.16 3.98
CA SER A 45 0.25 -2.38 4.72
C SER A 45 -0.40 -2.06 6.08
N GLN A 46 -1.17 -3.01 6.62
CA GLN A 46 -1.74 -2.92 7.97
C GLN A 46 -0.67 -2.69 9.05
N TRP A 47 0.54 -3.20 8.83
CA TRP A 47 1.68 -3.10 9.74
C TRP A 47 2.28 -1.70 9.87
N SER A 48 1.91 -0.79 8.97
CA SER A 48 2.34 0.61 9.04
C SER A 48 1.40 1.46 9.90
N GLN A 49 0.39 0.84 10.51
CA GLN A 49 -0.60 1.47 11.38
C GLN A 49 -0.52 0.90 12.80
N TRP A 50 -0.93 1.69 13.78
CA TRP A 50 -1.21 1.27 15.15
C TRP A 50 -2.47 2.01 15.61
N VAL A 51 -3.60 1.29 15.66
CA VAL A 51 -4.92 1.85 16.00
C VAL A 51 -5.27 3.09 15.16
N LEU A 52 -5.19 2.96 13.82
CA LEU A 52 -5.39 4.03 12.82
C LEU A 52 -4.36 5.17 12.84
N ILE A 53 -3.35 5.12 13.71
CA ILE A 53 -2.26 6.10 13.74
C ILE A 53 -1.09 5.52 12.94
N PRO A 54 -0.51 6.26 11.98
CA PRO A 54 0.70 5.82 11.30
C PRO A 54 1.83 5.57 12.30
N VAL A 55 2.51 4.42 12.20
CA VAL A 55 3.66 4.08 13.05
C VAL A 55 4.78 5.12 12.91
N SER A 56 4.88 5.79 11.76
CA SER A 56 5.83 6.90 11.55
C SER A 56 5.57 8.07 12.50
N VAL A 57 4.33 8.32 12.93
CA VAL A 57 4.00 9.32 13.97
C VAL A 57 4.54 8.88 15.32
N VAL A 58 4.31 7.60 15.69
CA VAL A 58 4.83 7.03 16.94
C VAL A 58 6.36 7.11 16.97
N SER A 59 7.02 6.79 15.86
CA SER A 59 8.47 6.93 15.69
C SER A 59 8.96 8.38 15.82
N ALA A 60 8.28 9.33 15.17
CA ALA A 60 8.64 10.75 15.25
C ALA A 60 8.53 11.26 16.71
N CYS A 61 7.44 10.94 17.41
CA CYS A 61 7.27 11.27 18.83
C CYS A 61 8.36 10.63 19.70
N PHE A 62 8.72 9.37 19.43
CA PHE A 62 9.80 8.68 20.15
C PHE A 62 11.15 9.38 19.97
N TYR A 63 11.55 9.71 18.73
CA TYR A 63 12.81 10.40 18.48
C TYR A 63 12.84 11.80 19.08
N LEU A 64 11.71 12.53 19.05
CA LEU A 64 11.58 13.82 19.73
C LEU A 64 11.76 13.68 21.25
N GLY A 65 11.10 12.69 21.86
CA GLY A 65 11.27 12.35 23.27
C GLY A 65 12.72 12.02 23.61
N LEU A 66 13.42 11.27 22.76
CA LEU A 66 14.83 10.93 22.95
C LEU A 66 15.75 12.16 22.90
N ILE A 67 15.48 13.11 22.01
CA ILE A 67 16.18 14.40 21.95
C ILE A 67 15.98 15.14 23.27
N VAL A 68 14.75 15.28 23.76
CA VAL A 68 14.43 15.99 25.02
C VAL A 68 15.10 15.32 26.22
N LEU A 69 14.96 14.00 26.35
CA LEU A 69 15.55 13.21 27.44
C LEU A 69 17.08 13.26 27.46
N SER A 70 17.71 13.53 26.31
CA SER A 70 19.16 13.70 26.24
C SER A 70 19.66 15.00 26.90
N TYR A 71 18.78 15.97 27.17
CA TYR A 71 19.13 17.24 27.85
C TYR A 71 18.90 17.19 29.37
N LYS A 72 17.83 16.52 29.83
CA LYS A 72 17.49 16.34 31.26
C LYS A 72 17.47 14.84 31.58
N VAL A 73 18.55 14.33 32.20
CA VAL A 73 18.96 12.92 32.08
C VAL A 73 18.56 12.03 33.26
N SER A 74 18.02 10.85 32.92
CA SER A 74 18.21 9.59 33.65
C SER A 74 18.85 8.56 32.71
N LYS A 75 20.05 8.07 33.02
CA LYS A 75 20.76 7.06 32.22
C LYS A 75 19.94 5.77 32.06
N SER A 76 19.10 5.45 33.04
CA SER A 76 18.20 4.30 33.01
C SER A 76 17.15 4.42 31.90
N ILE A 77 16.53 5.59 31.75
CA ILE A 77 15.51 5.82 30.71
C ILE A 77 16.13 5.75 29.32
N LEU A 78 17.33 6.33 29.13
CA LEU A 78 18.06 6.21 27.86
C LEU A 78 18.40 4.75 27.55
N THR A 79 18.83 3.98 28.55
CA THR A 79 19.11 2.54 28.40
C THR A 79 17.86 1.76 28.00
N MET A 80 16.69 2.06 28.59
CA MET A 80 15.40 1.49 28.18
C MET A 80 15.04 1.85 26.73
N ALA A 81 15.24 3.12 26.35
CA ALA A 81 15.01 3.60 24.98
C ALA A 81 15.90 2.86 23.95
N ALA A 82 17.14 2.54 24.31
CA ALA A 82 18.04 1.75 23.46
C ALA A 82 17.52 0.33 23.21
N PHE A 83 17.02 -0.36 24.25
CA PHE A 83 16.38 -1.67 24.07
C PHE A 83 15.12 -1.58 23.21
N LEU A 84 14.32 -0.54 23.39
CA LEU A 84 13.11 -0.34 22.58
C LEU A 84 13.45 -0.13 21.09
N LEU A 85 14.48 0.67 20.79
CA LEU A 85 14.97 0.87 19.41
C LEU A 85 15.41 -0.45 18.76
N ILE A 86 16.11 -1.31 19.49
CA ILE A 86 16.57 -2.62 19.00
C ILE A 86 15.39 -3.54 18.72
N MET A 87 14.43 -3.64 19.64
CA MET A 87 13.25 -4.48 19.45
C MET A 87 12.34 -3.98 18.33
N ALA A 88 12.17 -2.67 18.20
CA ALA A 88 11.44 -2.07 17.09
C ALA A 88 12.12 -2.37 15.75
N ALA A 89 13.45 -2.24 15.66
CA ALA A 89 14.19 -2.62 14.46
C ALA A 89 14.01 -4.10 14.10
N ALA A 90 14.15 -5.00 15.07
CA ALA A 90 13.94 -6.43 14.85
C ALA A 90 12.52 -6.74 14.35
N TRP A 91 11.50 -6.13 14.96
CA TRP A 91 10.10 -6.31 14.57
C TRP A 91 9.81 -5.80 13.16
N PHE A 92 10.07 -4.52 12.88
CA PHE A 92 9.68 -3.88 11.62
C PHE A 92 10.57 -4.28 10.43
N MET A 93 11.85 -4.58 10.64
CA MET A 93 12.68 -5.18 9.59
C MET A 93 12.26 -6.63 9.36
N GLY A 94 11.94 -7.38 10.42
CA GLY A 94 11.41 -8.74 10.32
C GLY A 94 10.10 -8.83 9.55
N LEU A 95 9.16 -7.92 9.81
CA LEU A 95 7.90 -7.84 9.06
C LEU A 95 8.13 -7.65 7.56
N GLN A 96 9.07 -6.79 7.17
CA GLN A 96 9.40 -6.56 5.75
C GLN A 96 9.97 -7.80 5.08
N VAL A 97 10.85 -8.55 5.77
CA VAL A 97 11.50 -9.75 5.23
C VAL A 97 10.54 -10.94 5.17
N PHE A 98 9.83 -11.24 6.27
CA PHE A 98 9.12 -12.50 6.43
C PHE A 98 7.62 -12.43 6.11
N VAL A 99 6.99 -11.26 6.29
CA VAL A 99 5.53 -11.13 6.17
C VAL A 99 5.15 -10.35 4.90
N ILE A 100 5.69 -9.15 4.73
CA ILE A 100 5.37 -8.25 3.61
C ILE A 100 6.11 -8.69 2.34
N LYS A 101 7.29 -9.30 2.49
CA LYS A 101 8.18 -9.71 1.38
C LYS A 101 8.48 -8.57 0.41
N SER A 102 8.58 -7.37 0.95
CA SER A 102 8.88 -6.14 0.21
C SER A 102 9.67 -5.18 1.07
N PHE A 103 10.58 -4.44 0.44
CA PHE A 103 11.58 -3.64 1.13
C PHE A 103 11.34 -2.15 0.93
N CYS A 104 11.26 -1.41 2.04
CA CYS A 104 11.22 0.05 2.03
C CYS A 104 12.58 0.59 2.51
N PRO A 105 13.40 1.18 1.62
CA PRO A 105 14.70 1.74 2.00
C PRO A 105 14.61 2.74 3.15
N TRP A 106 13.58 3.59 3.18
CA TRP A 106 13.39 4.57 4.26
C TRP A 106 13.06 3.95 5.62
N CYS A 107 12.27 2.87 5.65
CA CYS A 107 12.01 2.12 6.88
C CYS A 107 13.31 1.50 7.39
N PHE A 108 14.07 0.85 6.50
CA PHE A 108 15.39 0.29 6.85
C PHE A 108 16.35 1.37 7.37
N THR A 109 16.44 2.52 6.69
CA THR A 109 17.25 3.66 7.16
C THR A 109 16.83 4.10 8.55
N THR A 110 15.54 4.26 8.82
CA THR A 110 15.03 4.66 10.15
C THR A 110 15.43 3.67 11.25
N HIS A 111 15.35 2.37 10.96
CA HIS A 111 15.72 1.32 11.92
C HIS A 111 17.24 1.20 12.09
N LEU A 112 18.04 1.36 11.03
CA LEU A 112 19.51 1.40 11.11
C LEU A 112 19.98 2.60 11.95
N VAL A 113 19.38 3.78 11.74
CA VAL A 113 19.63 4.96 12.58
C VAL A 113 19.28 4.69 14.03
N GLY A 114 18.16 4.00 14.27
CA GLY A 114 17.75 3.55 15.61
C GLY A 114 18.79 2.63 16.27
N LEU A 115 19.30 1.63 15.53
CA LEU A 115 20.34 0.72 16.01
C LEU A 115 21.66 1.46 16.31
N PHE A 116 22.09 2.38 15.45
CA PHE A 116 23.26 3.22 15.73
C PHE A 116 23.04 4.14 16.95
N THR A 117 21.83 4.66 17.12
CA THR A 117 21.47 5.48 18.28
C THR A 117 21.53 4.64 19.57
N ALA A 118 21.01 3.41 19.54
CA ALA A 118 21.09 2.47 20.66
C ALA A 118 22.55 2.13 21.02
N GLY A 119 23.40 1.86 20.02
CA GLY A 119 24.84 1.67 20.21
C GLY A 119 25.52 2.87 20.85
N ALA A 120 25.20 4.08 20.38
CA ALA A 120 25.73 5.32 20.96
C ALA A 120 25.27 5.55 22.42
N ILE A 121 24.03 5.18 22.75
CA ILE A 121 23.52 5.20 24.14
C ILE A 121 24.30 4.21 25.00
N PHE A 122 24.48 2.97 24.55
CA PHE A 122 25.26 1.99 25.34
C PHE A 122 26.71 2.43 25.53
N TRP A 123 27.30 3.10 24.54
CA TRP A 123 28.66 3.59 24.66
C TRP A 123 28.80 4.78 25.61
N LYS A 124 27.90 5.77 25.56
CA LYS A 124 28.07 7.07 26.24
C LYS A 124 27.14 7.29 27.44
N ALA A 125 26.09 6.50 27.59
CA ALA A 125 24.99 6.77 28.52
C ALA A 125 24.44 5.52 29.22
N ARG A 126 25.14 4.36 29.15
CA ARG A 126 24.69 3.13 29.81
C ARG A 126 24.53 3.29 31.32
N ALA A 127 23.41 2.80 31.84
CA ALA A 127 23.21 2.55 33.26
C ALA A 127 23.70 1.14 33.62
N PRO A 128 24.04 0.87 34.90
CA PRO A 128 24.29 -0.50 35.36
C PRO A 128 23.03 -1.35 35.17
N PHE A 129 23.19 -2.51 34.54
CA PHE A 129 22.07 -3.33 34.08
C PHE A 129 21.10 -3.68 35.22
N LYS A 130 19.80 -3.51 34.95
CA LYS A 130 18.70 -3.97 35.81
C LYS A 130 17.66 -4.68 34.92
N PRO A 131 17.05 -5.79 35.36
CA PRO A 131 16.02 -6.49 34.57
C PRO A 131 14.85 -5.59 34.14
N THR A 132 14.52 -4.60 34.97
CA THR A 132 13.48 -3.60 34.69
C THR A 132 13.73 -2.80 33.41
N PHE A 133 14.99 -2.71 32.94
CA PHE A 133 15.33 -2.01 31.70
C PHE A 133 14.83 -2.71 30.44
N ILE A 134 14.59 -4.03 30.51
CA ILE A 134 14.03 -4.81 29.40
C ILE A 134 12.52 -4.94 29.58
N MET A 135 12.02 -5.11 30.80
CA MET A 135 10.59 -5.32 31.06
C MET A 135 9.70 -4.19 30.54
N GLY A 136 10.09 -2.92 30.73
CA GLY A 136 9.33 -1.78 30.23
C GLY A 136 9.26 -1.74 28.70
N PRO A 137 10.40 -1.76 27.99
CA PRO A 137 10.43 -1.86 26.53
C PRO A 137 9.69 -3.08 25.98
N LEU A 138 9.80 -4.24 26.63
CA LEU A 138 9.07 -5.46 26.23
C LEU A 138 7.56 -5.24 26.30
N LEU A 139 7.06 -4.68 27.41
CA LEU A 139 5.64 -4.35 27.56
C LEU A 139 5.16 -3.39 26.45
N LEU A 140 5.92 -2.33 26.17
CA LEU A 140 5.59 -1.38 25.11
C LEU A 140 5.56 -2.05 23.72
N MET A 141 6.52 -2.92 23.43
CA MET A 141 6.54 -3.69 22.18
C MET A 141 5.37 -4.66 22.09
N THR A 142 5.04 -5.37 23.17
CA THR A 142 3.88 -6.25 23.20
C THR A 142 2.59 -5.48 22.94
N LEU A 143 2.40 -4.31 23.56
CA LEU A 143 1.25 -3.44 23.31
C LEU A 143 1.19 -2.95 21.86
N LEU A 144 2.34 -2.58 21.29
CA LEU A 144 2.42 -2.21 19.88
C LEU A 144 1.99 -3.39 18.99
N ILE A 145 2.62 -4.55 19.15
CA ILE A 145 2.37 -5.75 18.34
C ILE A 145 0.90 -6.19 18.44
N LEU A 146 0.36 -6.28 19.67
CA LEU A 146 -1.05 -6.61 19.87
C LEU A 146 -1.97 -5.59 19.19
N GLY A 147 -1.66 -4.29 19.30
CA GLY A 147 -2.40 -3.24 18.61
C GLY A 147 -2.30 -3.29 17.08
N GLN A 148 -1.24 -3.88 16.52
CA GLN A 148 -1.13 -4.10 15.07
C GLN A 148 -1.89 -5.34 14.60
N ILE A 149 -1.89 -6.40 15.40
CA ILE A 149 -2.56 -7.68 15.08
C ILE A 149 -4.08 -7.55 15.24
N TYR A 150 -4.52 -6.97 16.36
CA TYR A 150 -5.94 -6.89 16.74
C TYR A 150 -6.55 -5.51 16.47
N GLY A 151 -5.73 -4.54 16.07
CA GLY A 151 -6.21 -3.21 15.73
C GLY A 151 -7.07 -3.17 14.47
N PRO A 152 -7.80 -2.07 14.27
CA PRO A 152 -8.58 -1.85 13.05
C PRO A 152 -7.66 -1.87 11.83
N LYS A 153 -7.99 -2.74 10.88
CA LYS A 153 -7.30 -2.77 9.58
C LYS A 153 -7.67 -1.51 8.79
N PRO A 154 -6.70 -0.84 8.13
CA PRO A 154 -7.02 0.27 7.25
C PRO A 154 -7.96 -0.21 6.15
N LYS A 155 -8.94 0.62 5.78
CA LYS A 155 -9.81 0.31 4.64
C LYS A 155 -8.94 0.30 3.39
N SER A 156 -8.87 -0.84 2.71
CA SER A 156 -8.20 -0.98 1.40
C SER A 156 -9.06 -0.48 0.24
N TYR A 157 -10.28 -0.04 0.55
CA TYR A 157 -11.22 0.53 -0.40
C TYR A 157 -11.60 1.95 0.03
N ALA A 158 -11.80 2.82 -0.96
CA ALA A 158 -12.45 4.10 -0.77
C ALA A 158 -13.85 4.02 -1.39
N PHE A 159 -14.88 4.35 -0.63
CA PHE A 159 -16.17 4.66 -1.23
C PHE A 159 -16.08 6.07 -1.79
N THR A 160 -15.75 6.19 -3.08
CA THR A 160 -15.89 7.46 -3.77
C THR A 160 -17.37 7.64 -4.09
N SER A 161 -18.06 8.48 -3.32
CA SER A 161 -19.28 9.12 -3.83
C SER A 161 -18.82 10.13 -4.87
N GLU A 162 -18.49 9.68 -6.08
CA GLU A 162 -18.12 10.60 -7.15
C GLU A 162 -19.38 11.39 -7.56
N ALA A 163 -19.61 12.51 -6.86
CA ALA A 163 -20.45 13.58 -7.34
C ALA A 163 -19.87 14.04 -8.68
N GLY A 164 -20.44 13.56 -9.79
CA GLY A 164 -19.96 13.85 -11.14
C GLY A 164 -19.84 12.66 -12.08
N ILE A 165 -19.87 11.39 -11.63
CA ILE A 165 -20.06 10.25 -12.57
C ILE A 165 -21.34 10.45 -13.37
N GLU A 166 -22.39 10.95 -12.72
CA GLU A 166 -23.69 11.25 -13.32
C GLU A 166 -23.64 12.30 -14.43
N LYS A 167 -22.60 13.17 -14.41
CA LYS A 167 -22.40 14.20 -15.43
C LYS A 167 -21.51 13.71 -16.59
N ARG A 168 -20.82 12.58 -16.43
CA ARG A 168 -20.07 11.97 -17.53
C ARG A 168 -21.09 11.30 -18.43
N GLU A 169 -21.12 11.70 -19.71
CA GLU A 169 -21.89 10.96 -20.70
C GLU A 169 -21.49 9.48 -20.61
N GLY A 170 -22.48 8.60 -20.43
CA GLY A 170 -22.24 7.17 -20.43
C GLY A 170 -21.49 6.80 -21.70
N VAL A 171 -20.42 6.01 -21.57
CA VAL A 171 -19.68 5.53 -22.74
C VAL A 171 -20.62 4.63 -23.53
N LYS A 172 -21.27 5.16 -24.57
CA LYS A 172 -22.32 4.45 -25.31
C LYS A 172 -21.81 3.09 -25.83
N ALA A 173 -20.55 3.04 -26.24
CA ALA A 173 -19.87 1.82 -26.67
C ALA A 173 -19.93 0.67 -25.66
N HIS A 174 -20.00 0.93 -24.35
CA HIS A 174 -20.09 -0.13 -23.33
C HIS A 174 -21.50 -0.68 -23.14
N ASN A 175 -22.53 -0.01 -23.68
CA ASN A 175 -23.95 -0.35 -23.48
C ASN A 175 -24.71 -0.68 -24.78
N GLU A 176 -24.10 -0.40 -25.93
CA GLU A 176 -24.60 -0.73 -27.26
C GLU A 176 -24.48 -2.23 -27.55
N GLY A 177 -25.34 -2.78 -28.42
CA GLY A 177 -25.23 -4.16 -28.91
C GLY A 177 -26.20 -5.15 -28.25
N LYS A 178 -25.86 -6.44 -28.35
CA LYS A 178 -26.63 -7.58 -27.82
C LYS A 178 -25.91 -8.21 -26.63
N GLY A 179 -26.65 -8.77 -25.68
CA GLY A 179 -26.09 -9.44 -24.49
C GLY A 179 -26.69 -8.93 -23.17
N ARG A 180 -26.35 -9.61 -22.08
CA ARG A 180 -26.82 -9.29 -20.72
C ARG A 180 -26.33 -7.92 -20.27
N VAL A 181 -27.22 -7.14 -19.69
CA VAL A 181 -26.89 -5.85 -19.07
C VAL A 181 -26.58 -6.07 -17.59
N VAL A 182 -25.52 -5.44 -17.11
CA VAL A 182 -25.08 -5.48 -15.71
C VAL A 182 -25.04 -4.05 -15.19
N ASP A 183 -25.89 -3.76 -14.20
CA ASP A 183 -25.95 -2.48 -13.52
C ASP A 183 -25.23 -2.55 -12.18
N PHE A 184 -24.32 -1.60 -11.98
CA PHE A 184 -23.70 -1.32 -10.69
C PHE A 184 -24.47 -0.20 -10.03
N LYS A 185 -24.95 -0.45 -8.81
CA LYS A 185 -25.79 0.48 -8.03
C LYS A 185 -25.04 0.97 -6.81
N ASP A 186 -25.28 2.21 -6.42
CA ASP A 186 -24.80 2.76 -5.15
C ASP A 186 -25.64 2.27 -3.96
N ALA A 187 -25.25 2.70 -2.75
CA ALA A 187 -25.94 2.33 -1.51
C ALA A 187 -27.42 2.79 -1.44
N THR A 188 -27.82 3.75 -2.29
CA THR A 188 -29.22 4.22 -2.39
C THR A 188 -30.05 3.43 -3.41
N GLY A 189 -29.43 2.48 -4.12
CA GLY A 189 -30.06 1.67 -5.16
C GLY A 189 -30.07 2.32 -6.54
N ARG A 190 -29.43 3.49 -6.69
CA ARG A 190 -29.33 4.21 -7.96
C ARG A 190 -28.22 3.61 -8.84
N VAL A 191 -28.50 3.44 -10.13
CA VAL A 191 -27.52 2.94 -11.12
C VAL A 191 -26.43 3.99 -11.35
N VAL A 192 -25.18 3.60 -11.10
CA VAL A 192 -24.00 4.47 -11.27
C VAL A 192 -23.19 4.11 -12.52
N LYS A 193 -23.16 2.82 -12.90
CA LYS A 193 -22.51 2.34 -14.11
C LYS A 193 -23.30 1.17 -14.69
N THR A 194 -23.33 1.10 -16.00
CA THR A 194 -23.94 0.01 -16.74
C THR A 194 -22.92 -0.52 -17.74
N TYR A 195 -22.92 -1.84 -17.92
CA TYR A 195 -22.16 -2.54 -18.95
C TYR A 195 -23.05 -3.56 -19.65
N ARG A 196 -22.86 -3.72 -20.95
CA ARG A 196 -23.40 -4.84 -21.71
C ARG A 196 -22.31 -5.88 -21.94
N LEU A 197 -22.55 -7.10 -21.44
CA LEU A 197 -21.68 -8.24 -21.72
C LEU A 197 -21.67 -8.52 -23.22
N GLY A 198 -20.49 -8.66 -23.81
CA GLY A 198 -20.27 -8.73 -25.26
C GLY A 198 -19.78 -7.41 -25.88
N SER A 199 -19.98 -6.28 -25.20
CA SER A 199 -19.50 -4.95 -25.63
C SER A 199 -18.27 -4.49 -24.85
N VAL A 200 -17.83 -5.29 -23.88
CA VAL A 200 -16.63 -5.13 -23.08
C VAL A 200 -15.91 -6.47 -22.92
N PRO A 201 -14.58 -6.48 -22.72
CA PRO A 201 -13.85 -7.71 -22.43
C PRO A 201 -14.30 -8.32 -21.10
N LEU A 202 -14.56 -9.62 -21.11
CA LEU A 202 -15.03 -10.41 -19.98
C LEU A 202 -14.17 -11.66 -19.87
N ILE A 203 -13.74 -11.96 -18.65
CA ILE A 203 -13.10 -13.23 -18.28
C ILE A 203 -14.08 -14.00 -17.38
N GLY A 204 -14.34 -15.26 -17.71
CA GLY A 204 -15.34 -16.10 -17.06
C GLY A 204 -16.72 -16.11 -17.74
N SER A 205 -17.71 -16.70 -17.06
CA SER A 205 -19.04 -16.94 -17.65
C SER A 205 -19.89 -15.66 -17.72
N PRO A 206 -20.56 -15.35 -18.86
CA PRO A 206 -21.52 -14.25 -18.95
C PRO A 206 -22.77 -14.46 -18.07
N ASP A 207 -23.04 -15.70 -17.68
CA ASP A 207 -24.16 -16.07 -16.79
C ASP A 207 -23.76 -16.07 -15.31
N ALA A 208 -22.51 -15.70 -14.99
CA ALA A 208 -22.03 -15.64 -13.62
C ALA A 208 -22.94 -14.77 -12.74
N LYS A 209 -23.19 -15.25 -11.52
CA LYS A 209 -24.03 -14.56 -10.54
C LYS A 209 -23.39 -13.25 -10.08
N HIS A 210 -22.07 -13.26 -9.91
CA HIS A 210 -21.29 -12.14 -9.42
C HIS A 210 -20.39 -11.61 -10.54
N ILE A 211 -20.57 -10.34 -10.91
CA ILE A 211 -19.77 -9.67 -11.92
C ILE A 211 -18.95 -8.58 -11.25
N LEU A 212 -17.63 -8.64 -11.43
CA LEU A 212 -16.68 -7.63 -10.98
C LEU A 212 -16.24 -6.77 -12.17
N VAL A 213 -15.74 -5.57 -11.91
CA VAL A 213 -15.10 -4.72 -12.92
C VAL A 213 -13.69 -4.40 -12.43
N LYS A 214 -12.69 -4.77 -13.21
CA LYS A 214 -11.29 -4.45 -12.98
C LYS A 214 -10.85 -3.36 -13.95
N TYR A 215 -10.48 -2.20 -13.42
CA TYR A 215 -9.72 -1.20 -14.16
C TYR A 215 -8.25 -1.41 -13.91
N PHE A 216 -7.42 -1.45 -14.95
CA PHE A 216 -6.03 -1.85 -14.77
C PHE A 216 -5.08 -1.28 -15.82
N ASP A 217 -3.79 -1.30 -15.49
CA ASP A 217 -2.69 -1.10 -16.43
C ASP A 217 -1.82 -2.37 -16.41
N TYR A 218 -1.43 -2.87 -17.59
CA TYR A 218 -0.57 -4.06 -17.72
C TYR A 218 0.81 -3.91 -17.07
N THR A 219 1.28 -2.68 -16.91
CA THR A 219 2.59 -2.34 -16.33
C THR A 219 2.51 -2.05 -14.82
N CYS A 220 1.30 -2.06 -14.24
CA CYS A 220 1.08 -1.80 -12.82
C CYS A 220 1.24 -3.10 -12.01
N GLN A 221 2.26 -3.15 -11.15
CA GLN A 221 2.53 -4.33 -10.32
C GLN A 221 1.36 -4.68 -9.40
N SER A 222 0.68 -3.66 -8.84
CA SER A 222 -0.49 -3.89 -7.99
C SER A 222 -1.67 -4.47 -8.79
N CYS A 223 -1.82 -4.07 -10.06
CA CYS A 223 -2.81 -4.66 -10.97
C CYS A 223 -2.51 -6.12 -11.31
N ARG A 224 -1.22 -6.50 -11.40
CA ARG A 224 -0.78 -7.88 -11.58
C ARG A 224 -1.10 -8.74 -10.36
N THR A 225 -0.79 -8.27 -9.15
CA THR A 225 -1.17 -8.99 -7.91
C THR A 225 -2.69 -9.16 -7.79
N MET A 226 -3.48 -8.14 -8.15
CA MET A 226 -4.94 -8.25 -8.21
C MET A 226 -5.39 -9.31 -9.24
N GLU A 227 -4.66 -9.50 -10.35
CA GLU A 227 -4.96 -10.56 -11.31
C GLU A 227 -4.82 -11.95 -10.68
N GLU A 228 -3.74 -12.17 -9.93
CA GLU A 228 -3.49 -13.42 -9.21
C GLU A 228 -4.59 -13.70 -8.17
N ASP A 229 -5.00 -12.69 -7.41
CA ASP A 229 -6.10 -12.80 -6.43
C ASP A 229 -7.45 -13.14 -7.10
N LEU A 230 -7.75 -12.50 -8.24
CA LEU A 230 -8.98 -12.75 -8.99
C LEU A 230 -8.99 -14.15 -9.62
N ALA A 231 -7.84 -14.62 -10.13
CA ALA A 231 -7.71 -15.98 -10.65
C ALA A 231 -8.01 -17.02 -9.56
N VAL A 232 -7.45 -16.83 -8.36
CA VAL A 232 -7.75 -17.70 -7.19
C VAL A 232 -9.24 -17.65 -6.83
N LEU A 233 -9.85 -16.47 -6.83
CA LEU A 233 -11.27 -16.30 -6.54
C LEU A 233 -12.15 -17.06 -7.56
N MET A 234 -11.85 -16.92 -8.85
CA MET A 234 -12.60 -17.57 -9.93
C MET A 234 -12.43 -19.09 -9.92
N GLN A 235 -11.24 -19.59 -9.59
CA GLN A 235 -10.99 -21.03 -9.38
C GLN A 235 -11.74 -21.57 -8.15
N THR A 236 -11.85 -20.78 -7.09
CA THR A 236 -12.57 -21.16 -5.87
C THR A 236 -14.09 -21.21 -6.10
N TYR A 237 -14.62 -20.34 -6.97
CA TYR A 237 -16.06 -20.24 -7.28
C TYR A 237 -16.33 -20.38 -8.78
N PRO A 238 -16.08 -21.57 -9.37
CA PRO A 238 -16.14 -21.76 -10.81
C PRO A 238 -17.53 -21.44 -11.37
N GLY A 239 -17.57 -20.62 -12.42
CA GLY A 239 -18.80 -20.19 -13.10
C GLY A 239 -19.69 -19.21 -12.30
N GLN A 240 -19.38 -18.92 -11.03
CA GLN A 240 -20.18 -17.99 -10.22
C GLN A 240 -19.65 -16.56 -10.25
N VAL A 241 -18.36 -16.38 -10.56
CA VAL A 241 -17.69 -15.09 -10.65
C VAL A 241 -17.17 -14.89 -12.07
N ALA A 242 -17.38 -13.69 -12.61
CA ALA A 242 -16.74 -13.23 -13.84
C ALA A 242 -16.27 -11.79 -13.67
N VAL A 243 -15.25 -11.41 -14.44
CA VAL A 243 -14.59 -10.11 -14.32
C VAL A 243 -14.62 -9.39 -15.66
N ILE A 244 -15.24 -8.22 -15.70
CA ILE A 244 -15.10 -7.27 -16.80
C ILE A 244 -13.73 -6.60 -16.63
N VAL A 245 -12.84 -6.76 -17.61
CA VAL A 245 -11.48 -6.23 -17.53
C VAL A 245 -11.31 -5.06 -18.51
N LEU A 246 -11.05 -3.87 -17.95
CA LEU A 246 -11.02 -2.60 -18.68
C LEU A 246 -9.63 -1.96 -18.57
N PRO A 247 -8.81 -2.03 -19.62
CA PRO A 247 -7.54 -1.31 -19.67
C PRO A 247 -7.74 0.19 -19.45
N THR A 248 -7.08 0.72 -18.43
CA THR A 248 -7.07 2.12 -18.00
C THR A 248 -5.61 2.53 -17.81
N PRO A 249 -4.86 2.73 -18.91
CA PRO A 249 -3.41 2.93 -18.85
C PRO A 249 -3.04 4.16 -18.01
N LEU A 250 -2.05 4.01 -17.14
CA LEU A 250 -1.46 5.03 -16.28
C LEU A 250 -0.41 5.84 -17.05
N ASN A 251 -0.77 6.32 -18.24
CA ASN A 251 0.10 7.17 -19.04
C ASN A 251 -0.69 8.30 -19.71
N ARG A 252 -0.22 9.52 -19.50
CA ARG A 252 -0.87 10.76 -19.97
C ARG A 252 -0.99 10.86 -21.48
N ALA A 253 -0.19 10.12 -22.25
CA ALA A 253 -0.27 10.08 -23.71
C ALA A 253 -1.60 9.50 -24.23
N CYS A 254 -2.26 8.65 -23.44
CA CYS A 254 -3.56 8.06 -23.79
C CYS A 254 -4.63 8.21 -22.68
N ASN A 255 -4.25 8.65 -21.48
CA ASN A 255 -5.15 8.88 -20.36
C ASN A 255 -4.87 10.25 -19.70
N PRO A 256 -5.58 11.33 -20.09
CA PRO A 256 -5.33 12.68 -19.60
C PRO A 256 -5.63 12.88 -18.11
N TYR A 257 -6.24 11.90 -17.43
CA TYR A 257 -6.57 11.95 -16.01
C TYR A 257 -5.43 11.47 -15.09
N VAL A 258 -4.33 11.00 -15.66
CA VAL A 258 -3.14 10.59 -14.90
C VAL A 258 -2.37 11.82 -14.42
N SER A 259 -2.00 11.85 -13.15
CA SER A 259 -1.20 12.94 -12.58
C SER A 259 0.22 12.96 -13.14
N ALA A 260 0.79 14.14 -13.33
CA ALA A 260 2.16 14.29 -13.81
C ALA A 260 3.17 13.54 -12.92
N GLY A 261 4.14 12.86 -13.56
CA GLY A 261 5.19 12.10 -12.87
C GLY A 261 4.85 10.64 -12.58
N ASN A 262 3.62 10.19 -12.88
CA ASN A 262 3.18 8.80 -12.72
C ASN A 262 2.93 8.12 -14.08
N ASP A 263 3.67 8.52 -15.12
CA ASP A 263 3.54 7.90 -16.44
C ASP A 263 4.24 6.54 -16.47
N HIS A 264 3.46 5.51 -16.78
CA HIS A 264 3.96 4.16 -17.00
C HIS A 264 4.39 3.98 -18.46
N GLU A 265 5.64 3.61 -18.69
CA GLU A 265 6.16 3.32 -20.02
C GLU A 265 5.43 2.12 -20.65
N HIS A 266 5.13 2.17 -21.96
CA HIS A 266 4.41 1.13 -22.71
C HIS A 266 2.95 0.85 -22.31
N ALA A 267 2.42 1.51 -21.28
CA ALA A 267 1.04 1.34 -20.81
C ALA A 267 0.00 1.50 -21.93
N CYS A 268 0.18 2.53 -22.78
CA CYS A 268 -0.75 2.82 -23.87
C CYS A 268 -0.70 1.74 -24.96
N GLU A 269 0.49 1.26 -25.32
CA GLU A 269 0.73 0.25 -26.35
C GLU A 269 0.15 -1.10 -25.92
N LEU A 270 0.40 -1.52 -24.68
CA LEU A 270 -0.12 -2.78 -24.13
C LEU A 270 -1.66 -2.75 -24.00
N ALA A 271 -2.23 -1.63 -23.55
CA ALA A 271 -3.68 -1.46 -23.50
C ALA A 271 -4.32 -1.57 -24.89
N ARG A 272 -3.71 -0.95 -25.91
CA ARG A 272 -4.17 -1.07 -27.30
C ARG A 272 -4.06 -2.51 -27.82
N LEU A 273 -2.96 -3.21 -27.53
CA LEU A 273 -2.74 -4.59 -27.95
C LEU A 273 -3.78 -5.53 -27.34
N GLY A 274 -4.03 -5.44 -26.03
CA GLY A 274 -5.04 -6.26 -25.36
C GLY A 274 -6.45 -6.05 -25.92
N LEU A 275 -6.84 -4.78 -26.17
CA LEU A 275 -8.13 -4.48 -26.79
C LEU A 275 -8.21 -4.93 -28.26
N ALA A 276 -7.10 -4.89 -29.00
CA ALA A 276 -7.05 -5.39 -30.38
C ALA A 276 -7.26 -6.90 -30.43
N VAL A 277 -6.61 -7.67 -29.54
CA VAL A 277 -6.84 -9.11 -29.43
C VAL A 277 -8.30 -9.40 -29.09
N TRP A 278 -8.86 -8.73 -28.08
CA TRP A 278 -10.26 -8.91 -27.73
C TRP A 278 -11.21 -8.65 -28.91
N ARG A 279 -10.99 -7.59 -29.69
CA ARG A 279 -11.84 -7.28 -30.85
C ARG A 279 -11.67 -8.24 -32.02
N ALA A 280 -10.46 -8.73 -32.24
CA ALA A 280 -10.15 -9.61 -33.36
C ALA A 280 -10.56 -11.07 -33.07
N GLN A 281 -10.31 -11.53 -31.84
CA GLN A 281 -10.50 -12.91 -31.41
C GLN A 281 -10.88 -12.99 -29.92
N PRO A 282 -12.15 -12.70 -29.56
CA PRO A 282 -12.60 -12.64 -28.16
C PRO A 282 -12.30 -13.91 -27.36
N GLU A 283 -12.34 -15.09 -27.98
CA GLU A 283 -12.11 -16.38 -27.33
C GLU A 283 -10.65 -16.61 -26.91
N SER A 284 -9.69 -15.87 -27.50
CA SER A 284 -8.27 -15.93 -27.13
C SER A 284 -7.85 -14.79 -26.21
N PHE A 285 -8.78 -13.92 -25.83
CA PHE A 285 -8.49 -12.73 -25.05
C PHE A 285 -7.96 -13.06 -23.65
N GLU A 286 -8.50 -14.06 -22.96
CA GLU A 286 -8.06 -14.44 -21.61
C GLU A 286 -6.57 -14.85 -21.61
N ALA A 287 -6.17 -15.73 -22.52
CA ALA A 287 -4.76 -16.12 -22.67
C ALA A 287 -3.86 -14.93 -23.02
N ALA A 288 -4.31 -14.03 -23.89
CA ALA A 288 -3.56 -12.83 -24.23
C ALA A 288 -3.45 -11.85 -23.05
N HIS A 289 -4.51 -11.72 -22.25
CA HIS A 289 -4.54 -10.89 -21.05
C HIS A 289 -3.49 -11.37 -20.04
N GLU A 290 -3.39 -12.68 -19.83
CA GLU A 290 -2.37 -13.28 -18.97
C GLU A 290 -0.94 -13.06 -19.48
N ILE A 291 -0.72 -13.18 -20.80
CA ILE A 291 0.61 -12.99 -21.42
C ILE A 291 1.08 -11.53 -21.34
N LEU A 292 0.16 -10.57 -21.41
CA LEU A 292 0.48 -9.15 -21.41
C LEU A 292 0.80 -8.59 -20.02
N PHE A 293 0.47 -9.32 -18.95
CA PHE A 293 0.81 -8.97 -17.57
C PHE A 293 2.17 -9.52 -17.16
#